data_AF-A0A933KL53-F1
#
_entry.id   AF-A0A933KL53-F1
#
_cell.length_a   1.000
_cell.length_b   1.000
_cell.length_c   1.000
_cell.angle_alpha   90.00
_cell.angle_beta   90.00
_cell.angle_gamma   90.00
#
_symmetry.space_group_name_H-M   'P 1'
#
loop_
_entity.id
_entity.type
_entity.pdbx_description
1 polymer ?
#
loop_
_entity_poly.entity_id
_entity_poly.type
_entity_poly.pdbx_seq_one_letter_code
_entity_poly.pdbx_strand_id
1 'polypeptide(L)'
;MDAVSRWRIEKLWGQPHRSVVLSSRQTTAQGEWAHIRLGATVHEFARSMTTFPCDAVVFFPHEAWWTALWPTNQTTELHVDISTPSTRSDAEIITIDLDLDVVVIDGQVDVLDRD
;
A
#
# COMPACT_ATOMS: atom_id res chain seq x y z
N MET A 1 -14.15 -6.79 19.23
CA MET A 1 -13.62 -6.89 17.86
C MET A 1 -12.83 -5.63 17.65
N ASP A 2 -11.54 -5.74 17.41
CA ASP A 2 -10.76 -4.58 16.99
C ASP A 2 -11.31 -4.09 15.65
N ALA A 3 -11.44 -2.78 15.49
CA ALA A 3 -11.90 -2.21 14.22
C ALA A 3 -10.91 -2.63 13.13
N VAL A 4 -11.44 -3.23 12.05
CA VAL A 4 -10.61 -3.64 10.91
C VAL A 4 -10.11 -2.39 10.22
N SER A 5 -8.81 -2.13 10.27
CA SER A 5 -8.22 -1.03 9.52
C SER A 5 -7.94 -1.46 8.08
N ARG A 6 -8.09 -0.53 7.13
CA ARG A 6 -7.92 -0.80 5.70
C ARG A 6 -7.07 0.26 5.03
N TRP A 7 -6.22 -0.15 4.10
CA TRP A 7 -5.64 0.73 3.10
C TRP A 7 -6.50 0.67 1.84
N ARG A 8 -7.08 1.80 1.44
CA ARG A 8 -7.85 1.96 0.21
C ARG A 8 -7.02 2.74 -0.80
N ILE A 9 -6.91 2.19 -1.99
CA ILE A 9 -6.18 2.75 -3.11
C ILE A 9 -7.21 3.07 -4.18
N GLU A 10 -7.19 4.33 -4.63
CA GLU A 10 -8.00 4.85 -5.72
C GLU A 10 -7.08 5.23 -6.88
N LYS A 11 -7.56 5.20 -8.11
CA LYS A 11 -6.91 5.90 -9.23
C LYS A 11 -7.44 7.32 -9.32
N LEU A 12 -6.81 8.13 -10.18
CA LEU A 12 -7.29 9.47 -10.51
C LEU A 12 -8.80 9.51 -10.76
N TRP A 13 -9.43 10.62 -10.36
CA TRP A 13 -10.88 10.85 -10.47
C TRP A 13 -11.75 9.93 -9.59
N GLY A 14 -11.18 9.35 -8.53
CA GLY A 14 -11.93 8.60 -7.51
C GLY A 14 -12.35 7.21 -7.97
N GLN A 15 -11.68 6.65 -8.97
CA GLN A 15 -11.96 5.29 -9.44
C GLN A 15 -11.42 4.28 -8.41
N PRO A 16 -12.26 3.37 -7.88
CA PRO A 16 -11.78 2.37 -6.95
C PRO A 16 -10.76 1.43 -7.62
N HIS A 17 -9.57 1.29 -7.03
CA HIS A 17 -8.53 0.41 -7.55
C HIS A 17 -8.45 -0.88 -6.74
N ARG A 18 -8.03 -0.74 -5.48
CA ARG A 18 -7.76 -1.87 -4.59
C ARG A 18 -8.00 -1.46 -3.14
N SER A 19 -8.28 -2.43 -2.28
CA SER A 19 -8.09 -2.23 -0.84
C SER A 19 -7.51 -3.45 -0.15
N VAL A 20 -6.74 -3.22 0.90
CA VAL A 20 -6.01 -4.25 1.65
C VAL A 20 -6.30 -4.09 3.14
N VAL A 21 -6.64 -5.19 3.81
CA VAL A 21 -6.79 -5.20 5.28
C VAL A 21 -5.43 -5.09 5.96
N LEU A 22 -5.33 -4.17 6.92
CA LEU A 22 -4.13 -3.92 7.73
C LEU A 22 -4.32 -4.59 9.11
N SER A 23 -3.32 -5.33 9.57
CA SER A 23 -3.37 -6.02 10.88
C SER A 23 -3.01 -5.12 12.05
N SER A 24 -2.23 -4.06 11.81
CA SER A 24 -1.83 -3.09 12.83
C SER A 24 -1.32 -1.81 12.18
N ARG A 25 -1.40 -0.70 12.90
CA ARG A 25 -0.89 0.62 12.50
C ARG A 25 -0.14 1.27 13.65
N GLN A 26 0.91 2.01 13.33
CA GLN A 26 1.71 2.78 14.28
C GLN A 26 2.12 4.10 13.66
N THR A 27 1.60 5.20 14.21
CA THR A 27 1.97 6.55 13.81
C THR A 27 3.32 6.95 14.41
N THR A 28 4.15 7.60 13.61
CA THR A 28 5.42 8.23 14.01
C THR A 28 5.45 9.69 13.56
N ALA A 29 6.55 10.39 13.87
CA ALA A 29 6.74 11.76 13.42
C ALA A 29 6.87 11.88 11.88
N GLN A 30 7.28 10.82 11.18
CA GLN A 30 7.53 10.83 9.74
C GLN A 30 6.33 10.35 8.92
N GLY A 31 5.44 9.57 9.52
CA GLY A 31 4.33 8.96 8.82
C GLY A 31 3.65 7.90 9.66
N GLU A 32 3.09 6.90 8.99
CA GLU A 32 2.46 5.77 9.64
C GLU A 32 2.96 4.47 9.05
N TRP A 33 3.33 3.55 9.93
CA TRP A 33 3.69 2.18 9.58
C TRP A 33 2.46 1.30 9.74
N ALA A 34 2.20 0.42 8.78
CA ALA A 34 1.16 -0.60 8.90
C ALA A 34 1.68 -1.97 8.48
N HIS A 35 1.09 -3.01 9.06
CA HIS A 35 1.43 -4.40 8.73
C HIS A 35 0.31 -5.03 7.92
N ILE A 36 0.69 -5.81 6.92
CA ILE A 36 -0.18 -6.68 6.13
C ILE A 36 0.26 -8.10 6.42
N ARG A 37 -0.70 -8.99 6.69
CA ARG A 37 -0.42 -10.40 6.92
C ARG A 37 -0.59 -11.22 5.65
N LEU A 38 0.18 -12.30 5.52
CA LEU A 38 -0.10 -13.36 4.57
C LEU A 38 -1.57 -13.77 4.68
N GLY A 39 -2.27 -13.82 3.55
CA GLY A 39 -3.70 -14.16 3.54
C GLY A 39 -4.63 -12.98 3.84
N ALA A 40 -4.11 -11.78 4.12
CA ALA A 40 -4.92 -10.60 4.33
C ALA A 40 -5.85 -10.36 3.14
N THR A 41 -7.09 -10.00 3.42
CA THR A 41 -8.09 -9.80 2.38
C THR A 41 -7.72 -8.62 1.49
N VAL A 42 -7.74 -8.87 0.20
CA VAL A 42 -7.56 -7.88 -0.85
C VAL A 42 -8.85 -7.79 -1.65
N HIS A 43 -9.38 -6.59 -1.81
CA HIS A 43 -10.48 -6.32 -2.73
C HIS A 43 -9.93 -5.59 -3.93
N GLU A 44 -9.77 -6.30 -5.05
CA GLU A 44 -9.49 -5.70 -6.35
C GLU A 44 -10.84 -5.30 -6.95
N PHE A 45 -11.15 -4.00 -7.04
CA PHE A 45 -12.52 -3.57 -7.37
C PHE A 45 -12.99 -3.98 -8.76
N ALA A 46 -12.07 -4.14 -9.71
CA ALA A 46 -12.35 -4.66 -11.04
C ALA A 46 -12.46 -6.20 -11.10
N ARG A 47 -12.21 -6.92 -9.98
CA ARG A 47 -12.08 -8.38 -9.92
C ARG A 47 -12.76 -8.95 -8.66
N SER A 48 -12.59 -10.25 -8.44
CA SER A 48 -13.01 -10.92 -7.20
C SER A 48 -12.11 -10.55 -6.03
N MET A 49 -12.56 -10.84 -4.80
CA MET A 49 -11.69 -10.81 -3.63
C MET A 49 -10.53 -11.80 -3.79
N THR A 50 -9.33 -11.34 -3.46
CA THR A 50 -8.08 -12.11 -3.44
C THR A 50 -7.44 -12.03 -2.06
N THR A 51 -6.25 -12.62 -1.89
CA THR A 51 -5.47 -12.53 -0.66
C THR A 51 -4.08 -11.98 -0.93
N PHE A 52 -3.52 -11.27 0.05
CA PHE A 52 -2.15 -10.79 -0.04
C PHE A 52 -1.17 -11.98 0.08
N PRO A 53 -0.19 -12.13 -0.81
CA PRO A 53 0.57 -13.38 -0.96
C PRO A 53 1.72 -13.56 0.04
N CYS A 54 1.99 -12.58 0.90
CA CYS A 54 3.08 -12.59 1.87
C CYS A 54 2.76 -11.68 3.07
N ASP A 55 3.57 -11.76 4.13
CA ASP A 55 3.60 -10.68 5.12
C ASP A 55 4.32 -9.48 4.52
N ALA A 56 3.86 -8.28 4.80
CA ALA A 56 4.50 -7.05 4.36
C ALA A 56 4.37 -5.94 5.41
N VAL A 57 5.29 -4.99 5.35
CA VAL A 57 5.21 -3.72 6.08
C VAL A 57 5.06 -2.60 5.05
N VAL A 58 4.13 -1.68 5.30
CA VAL A 58 3.92 -0.50 4.45
C VAL A 58 4.12 0.77 5.27
N PHE A 59 4.72 1.77 4.65
CA PHE A 59 4.92 3.10 5.21
C PHE A 59 4.18 4.14 4.40
N PHE A 60 3.42 4.97 5.11
CA PHE A 60 2.66 6.09 4.59
C PHE A 60 3.25 7.40 5.14
N PRO A 61 4.09 8.13 4.41
CA PRO A 61 4.65 9.40 4.86
C PRO A 61 3.55 10.46 5.06
N HIS A 62 3.72 11.38 6.01
CA HIS A 62 2.71 12.41 6.30
C HIS A 62 2.51 13.39 5.15
N GLU A 63 3.60 13.84 4.52
CA GLU A 63 3.58 14.97 3.57
C GLU A 63 4.29 14.65 2.23
N ALA A 64 4.52 13.37 1.93
CA ALA A 64 5.18 12.97 0.69
C ALA A 64 4.24 12.25 -0.27
N TRP A 65 4.55 12.35 -1.56
CA TRP A 65 3.76 11.81 -2.67
C TRP A 65 4.20 10.39 -3.05
N TRP A 66 4.23 9.50 -2.06
CA TRP A 66 4.54 8.09 -2.28
C TRP A 66 4.13 7.25 -1.07
N THR A 67 4.01 5.93 -1.26
CA THR A 67 4.00 4.93 -0.20
C THR A 67 5.08 3.89 -0.46
N ALA A 68 5.59 3.22 0.58
CA ALA A 68 6.64 2.21 0.43
C ALA A 68 6.22 0.90 1.11
N LEU A 69 6.32 -0.21 0.38
CA LEU A 69 5.95 -1.54 0.83
C LEU A 69 7.15 -2.48 0.75
N TRP A 70 7.46 -3.13 1.87
CA TRP A 70 8.49 -4.16 2.00
C TRP A 70 7.82 -5.51 2.21
N PRO A 71 7.69 -6.33 1.17
CA PRO A 71 7.15 -7.67 1.30
C PRO A 71 8.23 -8.65 1.79
N THR A 72 7.84 -9.68 2.51
CA THR A 72 8.75 -10.71 3.01
C THR A 72 8.79 -11.92 2.07
N ASN A 73 9.97 -12.51 1.88
CA ASN A 73 10.18 -13.70 1.05
C ASN A 73 9.67 -13.57 -0.40
N GLN A 74 9.73 -12.36 -0.97
CA GLN A 74 9.45 -12.10 -2.38
C GLN A 74 10.74 -11.66 -3.08
N THR A 75 10.78 -11.80 -4.41
CA THR A 75 11.90 -11.27 -5.22
C THR A 75 11.95 -9.74 -5.18
N THR A 76 10.77 -9.09 -5.12
CA THR A 76 10.67 -7.66 -4.85
C THR A 76 11.02 -7.40 -3.40
N GLU A 77 12.03 -6.56 -3.16
CA GLU A 77 12.49 -6.18 -1.83
C GLU A 77 11.78 -4.93 -1.32
N LEU A 78 11.47 -4.02 -2.24
CA LEU A 78 10.78 -2.76 -1.98
C LEU A 78 9.92 -2.40 -3.20
N HIS A 79 8.70 -1.98 -2.94
CA HIS A 79 7.82 -1.35 -3.93
C HIS A 79 7.41 0.03 -3.40
N VAL A 80 7.79 1.07 -4.12
CA VAL A 80 7.39 2.45 -3.87
C VAL A 80 6.33 2.84 -4.90
N ASP A 81 5.12 3.08 -4.43
CA ASP A 81 4.01 3.57 -5.23
C ASP A 81 3.98 5.10 -5.18
N ILE A 82 4.02 5.76 -6.34
CA ILE A 82 3.85 7.21 -6.40
C ILE A 82 2.35 7.50 -6.31
N SER A 83 1.98 8.18 -5.23
CA SER A 83 0.59 8.47 -4.90
C SER A 83 0.43 9.84 -4.27
N THR A 84 -0.79 10.34 -4.14
CA THR A 84 -1.06 11.53 -3.34
C THR A 84 -0.75 11.27 -1.86
N PRO A 85 -0.41 12.31 -1.07
CA PRO A 85 -0.31 12.19 0.38
C PRO A 85 -1.56 11.53 0.97
N SER A 86 -1.37 10.56 1.87
CA SER A 86 -2.48 9.75 2.36
C SER A 86 -3.41 10.55 3.27
N THR A 87 -4.72 10.38 3.10
CA THR A 87 -5.70 10.79 4.11
C THR A 87 -5.94 9.65 5.08
N ARG A 88 -6.13 9.97 6.38
CA ARG A 88 -6.14 8.97 7.45
C ARG A 88 -7.31 9.18 8.41
N SER A 89 -7.87 8.07 8.85
CA SER A 89 -8.79 7.95 9.98
C SER A 89 -8.41 6.72 10.81
N ASP A 90 -9.12 6.45 11.90
CA ASP A 90 -8.88 5.23 12.69
C ASP A 90 -9.19 3.94 11.89
N ALA A 91 -10.13 4.03 10.93
CA ALA A 91 -10.57 2.87 10.14
C ALA A 91 -9.82 2.73 8.81
N GLU A 92 -9.43 3.83 8.18
CA GLU A 92 -8.90 3.80 6.81
C GLU A 92 -7.69 4.71 6.61
N ILE A 93 -6.79 4.26 5.75
CA ILE A 93 -5.79 5.06 5.05
C ILE A 93 -6.20 5.08 3.58
N ILE A 94 -6.29 6.24 2.97
CA ILE A 94 -6.68 6.39 1.56
C ILE A 94 -5.56 7.08 0.79
N THR A 95 -5.15 6.49 -0.32
CA THR A 95 -4.22 7.07 -1.29
C THR A 95 -4.82 7.07 -2.68
N ILE A 96 -4.42 8.06 -3.49
CA ILE A 96 -4.67 8.07 -4.93
C ILE A 96 -3.36 7.71 -5.62
N ASP A 97 -3.34 6.54 -6.22
CA ASP A 97 -2.25 5.99 -7.04
C ASP A 97 -2.16 6.77 -8.37
N LEU A 98 -0.93 7.17 -8.71
CA LEU A 98 -0.58 8.00 -9.87
C LEU A 98 0.15 7.21 -10.96
N ASP A 99 -0.06 5.90 -10.97
CA ASP A 99 0.45 4.88 -11.89
C ASP A 99 1.97 4.63 -11.81
N LEU A 100 2.78 5.64 -11.54
CA LEU A 100 4.25 5.50 -11.51
C LEU A 100 4.72 4.73 -10.27
N ASP A 101 5.61 3.75 -10.47
CA ASP A 101 6.19 2.95 -9.39
C ASP A 101 7.72 2.89 -9.48
N VAL A 102 8.37 2.74 -8.33
CA VAL A 102 9.79 2.37 -8.23
C VAL A 102 9.92 1.07 -7.46
N VAL A 103 10.58 0.08 -8.03
CA VAL A 103 10.78 -1.22 -7.39
C VAL A 103 12.26 -1.53 -7.19
N VAL A 104 12.57 -2.27 -6.13
CA VAL A 104 13.88 -2.88 -5.90
C VAL A 104 13.73 -4.40 -6.02
N ILE A 105 14.46 -5.01 -6.95
CA ILE A 105 14.42 -6.45 -7.23
C ILE A 105 15.86 -6.93 -7.35
N ASP A 106 16.26 -7.90 -6.51
CA ASP A 106 17.63 -8.42 -6.44
C ASP A 106 18.69 -7.29 -6.34
N GLY A 107 18.41 -6.29 -5.51
CA GLY A 107 19.22 -5.08 -5.32
C GLY A 107 19.26 -4.10 -6.49
N GLN A 108 18.54 -4.37 -7.59
CA GLN A 108 18.42 -3.45 -8.74
C GLN A 108 17.19 -2.57 -8.63
N VAL A 109 17.31 -1.32 -9.04
CA VAL A 109 16.19 -0.36 -9.07
C VAL A 109 15.61 -0.32 -10.48
N ASP A 110 14.30 -0.46 -10.59
CA ASP A 110 13.55 -0.25 -11.83
C ASP A 110 12.38 0.72 -11.61
N VAL A 111 11.94 1.37 -12.68
CA VAL A 111 10.80 2.28 -12.71
C VAL A 111 9.74 1.67 -13.62
N LEU A 112 8.58 1.33 -13.04
CA LEU A 112 7.46 0.75 -13.77
C LEU A 112 6.47 1.84 -14.18
N ASP A 113 5.66 1.57 -15.20
CA ASP A 113 4.52 2.39 -15.60
C ASP A 113 4.87 3.87 -15.86
N ARG A 114 5.99 4.08 -16.57
CA ARG A 114 6.54 5.42 -16.88
C ARG A 114 5.93 6.10 -18.10
N ASP A 115 5.13 5.38 -18.90
CA ASP A 115 4.66 5.75 -20.24
C ASP A 115 3.16 6.09 -20.34
#